data_AF-A0A522WCZ2-F1
#
_entry.id   AF-A0A522WCZ2-F1
#
_cell.length_a   1.000
_cell.length_b   1.000
_cell.length_c   1.000
_cell.angle_alpha   90.00
_cell.angle_beta   90.00
_cell.angle_gamma   90.00
#
_symmetry.space_group_name_H-M   'P 1'
#
loop_
_entity.id
_entity.type
_entity.pdbx_description
1 polymer ?
#
loop_
_entity_poly.entity_id
_entity_poly.type
_entity_poly.pdbx_seq_one_letter_code
_entity_poly.pdbx_strand_id
1 'polypeptide(L)'
;PQKETMEIREIFEDMGFTKEEQEIAVKRITSDKKRWLQFMVQEEIGIHPLAIDNPYEIGFISSGSFIIGAIPALLPFFLLDTVPRALAVGAASVLLFLFILGAMKAKITKVYWLLSGLETLLIGALSCGTGFLLGKLAASFF
;
A
#
# COMPACT_ATOMS: atom_id res chain seq x y z
N PRO A 1 15.03 -28.98 1.91
CA PRO A 1 16.42 -28.84 2.40
C PRO A 1 17.48 -28.91 1.29
N GLN A 2 17.61 -30.01 0.55
CA GLN A 2 18.65 -30.15 -0.48
C GLN A 2 18.47 -29.14 -1.64
N LYS A 3 17.23 -28.93 -2.10
CA LYS A 3 16.90 -27.91 -3.12
C LYS A 3 17.30 -26.49 -2.68
N GLU A 4 16.85 -26.06 -1.52
CA GLU A 4 17.23 -24.76 -0.92
C GLU A 4 18.75 -24.59 -0.72
N THR A 5 19.46 -25.68 -0.46
CA THR A 5 20.94 -25.64 -0.35
C THR A 5 21.60 -25.39 -1.71
N MET A 6 20.99 -25.88 -2.80
CA MET A 6 21.46 -25.59 -4.17
C MET A 6 21.11 -24.15 -4.58
N GLU A 7 19.92 -23.66 -4.23
CA GLU A 7 19.52 -22.27 -4.47
C GLU A 7 20.51 -21.29 -3.82
N ILE A 8 20.97 -21.54 -2.59
CA ILE A 8 22.03 -20.74 -1.95
C ILE A 8 23.33 -20.76 -2.77
N ARG A 9 23.73 -21.91 -3.33
CA ARG A 9 24.95 -21.98 -4.17
C ARG A 9 24.81 -21.16 -5.43
N GLU A 10 23.67 -21.26 -6.11
CA GLU A 10 23.34 -20.49 -7.31
C GLU A 10 23.38 -18.99 -7.01
N ILE A 11 22.79 -18.55 -5.89
CA ILE A 11 22.86 -17.15 -5.42
C ILE A 11 24.33 -16.69 -5.24
N PHE A 12 25.19 -17.50 -4.63
CA PHE A 12 26.61 -17.15 -4.46
C PHE A 12 27.42 -17.25 -5.76
N GLU A 13 27.05 -18.14 -6.68
CA GLU A 13 27.64 -18.23 -8.02
C GLU A 13 27.36 -16.95 -8.82
N ASP A 14 26.12 -16.45 -8.79
CA ASP A 14 25.72 -15.19 -9.42
C ASP A 14 26.45 -13.97 -8.83
N MET A 15 26.81 -14.03 -7.55
CA MET A 15 27.65 -13.02 -6.89
C MET A 15 29.16 -13.16 -7.18
N GLY A 16 29.58 -14.20 -7.91
CA GLY A 16 30.97 -14.40 -8.33
C GLY A 16 31.86 -15.16 -7.34
N PHE A 17 31.29 -15.89 -6.38
CA PHE A 17 32.06 -16.69 -5.42
C PHE A 17 32.56 -18.00 -6.04
N THR A 18 33.74 -18.45 -5.64
CA THR A 18 34.30 -19.75 -6.02
C THR A 18 33.55 -20.92 -5.38
N LYS A 19 33.68 -22.12 -5.94
CA LYS A 19 32.99 -23.33 -5.43
C LYS A 19 33.36 -23.63 -3.98
N GLU A 20 34.62 -23.43 -3.60
CA GLU A 20 35.10 -23.64 -2.24
C GLU A 20 34.47 -22.64 -1.26
N GLU A 21 34.32 -21.37 -1.66
CA GLU A 21 33.68 -20.33 -0.85
C GLU A 21 32.17 -20.59 -0.71
N GLN A 22 31.51 -21.03 -1.78
CA GLN A 22 30.09 -21.41 -1.76
C GLN A 22 29.82 -22.50 -0.73
N GLU A 23 30.61 -23.58 -0.69
CA GLU A 23 30.43 -24.66 0.28
C GLU A 23 30.59 -24.20 1.74
N ILE A 24 31.54 -23.30 2.00
CA ILE A 24 31.75 -22.71 3.32
C ILE A 24 30.53 -21.83 3.70
N ALA A 25 30.07 -20.98 2.78
CA ALA A 25 28.93 -20.08 2.99
C ALA A 25 27.64 -20.87 3.25
N VAL A 26 27.34 -21.85 2.39
CA VAL A 26 26.20 -22.76 2.51
C VAL A 26 26.21 -23.47 3.86
N LYS A 27 27.34 -24.08 4.24
CA LYS A 27 27.45 -24.78 5.52
C LYS A 27 27.23 -23.83 6.70
N ARG A 28 27.72 -22.59 6.61
CA ARG A 28 27.58 -21.60 7.67
C ARG A 28 26.16 -21.04 7.78
N ILE A 29 25.47 -20.83 6.66
CA ILE A 29 24.08 -20.34 6.62
C ILE A 29 23.12 -21.43 7.08
N THR A 30 23.24 -22.64 6.53
CA THR A 30 22.38 -23.78 6.86
C THR A 30 22.59 -24.33 8.29
N SER A 31 23.70 -24.00 8.94
CA SER A 31 23.96 -24.39 10.34
C SER A 31 22.97 -23.79 11.36
N ASP A 32 22.30 -22.70 11.01
CA ASP A 32 21.29 -22.05 11.85
C ASP A 32 20.01 -21.89 11.02
N LYS A 33 18.94 -22.58 11.40
CA LYS A 33 17.66 -22.54 10.68
C LYS A 33 17.07 -21.13 10.57
N LYS A 34 17.28 -20.27 11.58
CA LYS A 34 16.78 -18.89 11.58
C LYS A 34 17.57 -18.05 10.57
N ARG A 35 18.89 -18.18 10.55
CA ARG A 35 19.74 -17.50 9.57
C ARG A 35 19.46 -17.99 8.15
N TRP A 36 19.30 -19.30 7.97
CA TRP A 36 18.95 -19.88 6.69
C TRP A 36 17.64 -19.32 6.15
N LEU A 37 16.57 -19.34 6.96
CA LEU A 37 15.28 -18.78 6.55
C LEU A 37 15.38 -17.29 6.23
N GLN A 38 16.10 -16.51 7.05
CA GLN A 38 16.29 -15.08 6.82
C GLN A 38 17.02 -14.80 5.51
N PHE A 39 18.07 -15.58 5.20
CA PHE A 39 18.81 -15.47 3.95
C PHE A 39 17.91 -15.77 2.75
N MET A 40 17.19 -16.90 2.76
CA MET A 40 16.29 -17.26 1.65
C MET A 40 15.17 -16.23 1.45
N VAL A 41 14.53 -15.75 2.53
CA VAL A 41 13.47 -14.73 2.43
C VAL A 41 14.00 -13.42 1.86
N GLN A 42 15.22 -13.04 2.23
CA GLN A 42 15.84 -11.83 1.72
C GLN A 42 16.21 -11.96 0.23
N GLU A 43 16.88 -13.05 -0.14
CA GLU A 43 17.42 -13.20 -1.50
C GLU A 43 16.37 -13.66 -2.53
N GLU A 44 15.40 -14.49 -2.16
CA GLU A 44 14.33 -14.91 -3.09
C GLU A 44 13.16 -13.93 -3.15
N ILE A 45 12.74 -13.38 -2.00
CA ILE A 45 11.51 -12.57 -1.89
C ILE A 45 11.85 -11.07 -1.92
N GLY A 46 13.11 -10.69 -1.71
CA GLY A 46 13.53 -9.29 -1.64
C GLY A 46 13.00 -8.57 -0.39
N ILE A 47 12.45 -9.30 0.58
CA ILE A 47 11.91 -8.74 1.81
C ILE A 47 12.97 -8.84 2.88
N HIS A 48 13.41 -7.70 3.41
CA HIS A 48 14.28 -7.71 4.58
C HIS A 48 13.47 -8.22 5.78
N PRO A 49 13.78 -9.39 6.38
CA PRO A 49 12.91 -10.02 7.39
C PRO A 49 12.75 -9.18 8.67
N LEU A 50 13.67 -8.23 8.88
CA LEU A 50 13.68 -7.28 9.99
C LEU A 50 12.86 -6.01 9.73
N ALA A 51 12.37 -5.82 8.50
CA ALA A 51 11.53 -4.69 8.09
C ALA A 51 10.04 -5.03 8.05
N ILE A 52 9.64 -6.21 8.55
CA ILE A 52 8.24 -6.61 8.60
C ILE A 52 7.60 -5.95 9.83
N ASP A 53 6.82 -4.90 9.58
CA ASP A 53 6.02 -4.22 10.59
C ASP A 53 5.01 -5.17 11.25
N ASN A 54 4.58 -4.86 12.48
CA ASN A 54 3.62 -5.69 13.21
C ASN A 54 2.25 -5.69 12.47
N PRO A 55 1.73 -6.85 12.06
CA PRO A 55 0.50 -6.92 11.27
C PRO A 55 -0.73 -6.35 11.98
N TYR A 56 -0.80 -6.47 13.32
CA TYR A 56 -1.89 -5.87 14.09
C TYR A 56 -1.81 -4.35 14.09
N GLU A 57 -0.60 -3.81 14.22
CA GLU A 57 -0.37 -2.36 14.21
C GLU A 57 -0.74 -1.77 12.85
N ILE A 58 -0.27 -2.36 11.76
CA ILE A 58 -0.63 -1.94 10.39
C ILE A 58 -2.14 -2.02 10.19
N GLY A 59 -2.78 -3.08 10.70
CA GLY A 59 -4.22 -3.27 10.63
C GLY A 59 -4.99 -2.16 11.34
N PHE A 60 -4.61 -1.81 12.57
CA PHE A 60 -5.24 -0.73 13.33
C PHE A 60 -5.01 0.65 12.71
N ILE A 61 -3.80 0.93 12.24
CA ILE A 61 -3.46 2.20 11.56
C ILE A 61 -4.29 2.34 10.28
N SER A 62 -4.39 1.27 9.48
CA SER A 62 -5.17 1.28 8.24
C SER A 62 -6.67 1.45 8.50
N SER A 63 -7.21 0.73 9.48
CA SER A 63 -8.62 0.85 9.87
C SER A 63 -8.95 2.26 10.37
N GLY A 64 -8.13 2.81 11.28
CA GLY A 64 -8.30 4.17 11.76
C GLY A 64 -8.22 5.21 10.64
N SER A 65 -7.25 5.07 9.74
CA SER A 65 -7.09 5.95 8.58
C SER A 65 -8.30 5.90 7.65
N PHE A 66 -8.90 4.72 7.44
CA PHE A 66 -10.11 4.56 6.63
C PHE A 66 -11.32 5.27 7.26
N ILE A 67 -11.51 5.11 8.57
CA ILE A 67 -12.59 5.79 9.29
C ILE A 67 -12.44 7.30 9.19
N ILE A 68 -11.23 7.81 9.47
CA ILE A 68 -10.94 9.26 9.39
C ILE A 68 -11.15 9.77 7.96
N GLY A 69 -10.70 9.01 6.97
CA GLY A 69 -10.86 9.34 5.54
C GLY A 69 -12.31 9.37 5.06
N ALA A 70 -13.22 8.66 5.73
CA ALA A 70 -14.65 8.66 5.41
C ALA A 70 -15.39 9.88 6.01
N ILE A 71 -14.85 10.54 7.03
CA ILE A 71 -15.51 11.67 7.72
C ILE A 71 -15.88 12.80 6.74
N PRO A 72 -14.99 13.29 5.86
CA PRO A 72 -15.33 14.39 4.94
C PRO A 72 -16.50 14.06 3.99
N ALA A 73 -16.72 12.78 3.67
CA ALA A 73 -17.82 12.33 2.83
C ALA A 73 -19.16 12.31 3.59
N LEU A 74 -19.14 11.87 4.86
CA LEU A 74 -20.33 11.61 5.65
C LEU A 74 -20.78 12.83 6.46
N LEU A 75 -19.84 13.65 6.93
CA LEU A 75 -20.11 14.77 7.84
C LEU A 75 -21.20 15.72 7.31
N PRO A 76 -21.25 16.10 6.02
CA PRO A 76 -22.29 16.99 5.52
C PRO A 76 -23.71 16.41 5.59
N PHE A 77 -23.86 15.08 5.57
CA PHE A 77 -25.17 14.43 5.70
C PHE A 77 -25.72 14.48 7.13
N PHE A 78 -24.86 14.65 8.14
CA PHE A 78 -25.29 14.84 9.53
C PHE A 78 -25.63 16.30 9.84
N LEU A 79 -25.08 17.25 9.08
CA LEU A 79 -25.18 18.68 9.37
C LEU A 79 -26.20 19.43 8.49
N LEU A 80 -26.60 18.87 7.35
CA LEU A 80 -27.44 19.55 6.37
C LEU A 80 -28.79 18.85 6.20
N ASP A 81 -29.86 19.64 6.21
CA ASP A 81 -31.24 19.14 6.23
C ASP A 81 -31.73 18.56 4.89
N THR A 82 -30.99 18.78 3.80
CA THR A 82 -31.41 18.37 2.46
C THR A 82 -30.34 17.54 1.77
N VAL A 83 -30.74 16.37 1.27
CA VAL A 83 -29.86 15.41 0.58
C VAL A 83 -29.10 16.05 -0.59
N PRO A 84 -29.70 16.88 -1.46
CA PRO A 84 -28.95 17.48 -2.57
C PRO A 84 -27.84 18.43 -2.11
N ARG A 85 -28.07 19.22 -1.04
CA ARG A 85 -27.05 20.11 -0.48
C ARG A 85 -25.96 19.31 0.23
N ALA A 86 -26.34 18.30 1.02
CA ALA A 86 -25.40 17.39 1.68
C ALA A 86 -24.48 16.70 0.66
N LEU A 87 -25.05 16.21 -0.44
CA LEU A 87 -24.29 15.57 -1.51
C LEU A 87 -23.30 16.53 -2.18
N ALA A 88 -23.73 17.75 -2.52
CA ALA A 88 -22.86 18.74 -3.15
C ALA A 88 -21.69 19.16 -2.24
N VAL A 89 -21.98 19.41 -0.95
CA VAL A 89 -20.96 19.79 0.04
C VAL A 89 -20.05 18.60 0.36
N GLY A 90 -20.58 17.39 0.45
CA GLY A 90 -19.82 16.14 0.62
C GLY A 90 -18.86 15.89 -0.52
N ALA A 91 -19.33 16.01 -1.76
CA ALA A 91 -18.48 15.85 -2.94
C ALA A 91 -17.34 16.88 -2.96
N ALA A 92 -17.64 18.16 -2.70
CA ALA A 92 -16.61 19.20 -2.63
C ALA A 92 -15.60 18.94 -1.50
N SER A 93 -16.08 18.51 -0.33
CA SER A 93 -15.24 18.20 0.83
C SER A 93 -14.30 17.03 0.57
N VAL A 94 -14.79 15.96 -0.07
CA VAL A 94 -13.97 14.80 -0.46
C VAL A 94 -12.93 15.19 -1.51
N LEU A 95 -13.29 15.94 -2.54
CA LEU A 95 -12.33 16.37 -3.57
C LEU A 95 -11.22 17.23 -2.98
N LEU A 96 -11.57 18.16 -2.08
CA LEU A 96 -10.58 18.98 -1.37
C LEU A 96 -9.68 18.11 -0.47
N PHE A 97 -10.28 17.18 0.28
CA PHE A 97 -9.54 16.26 1.14
C PHE A 97 -8.55 15.39 0.35
N LEU A 98 -8.96 14.85 -0.80
CA LEU A 98 -8.10 14.06 -1.68
C LEU A 98 -6.94 14.87 -2.26
N PHE A 99 -7.18 16.13 -2.64
CA PHE A 99 -6.10 17.01 -3.09
C PHE A 99 -5.08 17.27 -1.98
N ILE A 100 -5.54 17.55 -0.76
CA ILE A 100 -4.67 17.75 0.41
C ILE A 100 -3.88 16.48 0.70
N LEU A 101 -4.51 15.31 0.70
CA LEU A 101 -3.83 14.03 0.90
C LEU A 101 -2.77 13.77 -0.18
N GLY A 102 -3.10 14.00 -1.45
CA GLY A 102 -2.14 13.88 -2.54
C GLY A 102 -0.96 14.85 -2.41
N ALA A 103 -1.23 16.10 -2.03
CA ALA A 103 -0.18 17.08 -1.77
C ALA A 103 0.71 16.69 -0.57
N MET A 104 0.15 16.09 0.49
CA MET A 104 0.90 15.57 1.62
C MET A 104 1.77 14.37 1.22
N LYS A 105 1.22 13.44 0.44
CA LYS A 105 1.94 12.28 -0.11
C LYS A 105 3.17 12.70 -0.92
N ALA A 106 3.10 13.84 -1.61
CA ALA A 106 4.20 14.38 -2.41
C ALA A 106 5.51 14.58 -1.63
N LYS A 107 5.43 14.86 -0.32
CA LYS A 107 6.62 14.98 0.54
C LYS A 107 7.38 13.66 0.68
N ILE A 108 6.66 12.55 0.66
CA ILE A 108 7.22 11.19 0.81
C ILE A 108 7.74 10.70 -0.54
N THR A 109 6.96 10.90 -1.61
CA THR A 109 7.30 10.44 -2.96
C THR A 109 8.29 11.33 -3.69
N LYS A 110 8.63 12.51 -3.13
CA LYS A 110 9.52 13.52 -3.74
C LYS A 110 9.03 14.01 -5.11
N VAL A 111 7.72 13.96 -5.35
CA VAL A 111 7.07 14.48 -6.55
C VAL A 111 6.60 15.92 -6.30
N TYR A 112 6.39 16.71 -7.36
CA TYR A 112 5.79 18.04 -7.23
C TYR A 112 4.39 17.99 -6.61
N TRP A 113 4.16 18.77 -5.56
CA TRP A 113 2.97 18.67 -4.70
C TRP A 113 1.64 18.92 -5.42
N LEU A 114 1.60 19.90 -6.33
CA LEU A 114 0.38 20.15 -7.13
C LEU A 114 0.08 18.97 -8.05
N LEU A 115 1.10 18.36 -8.65
CA LEU A 115 0.89 17.25 -9.59
C LEU A 115 0.35 16.03 -8.85
N SER A 116 0.93 15.69 -7.70
CA SER A 116 0.46 14.56 -6.88
C SER A 116 -0.93 14.81 -6.28
N GLY A 117 -1.22 16.06 -5.89
CA GLY A 117 -2.55 16.48 -5.45
C GLY A 117 -3.60 16.35 -6.54
N LEU A 118 -3.31 16.85 -7.75
CA LEU A 118 -4.21 16.76 -8.90
C LEU A 118 -4.43 15.31 -9.35
N GLU A 119 -3.39 14.49 -9.38
CA GLU A 119 -3.50 13.06 -9.71
C GLU A 119 -4.48 12.35 -8.76
N THR A 120 -4.30 12.54 -7.44
CA THR A 120 -5.15 11.93 -6.42
C THR A 120 -6.59 12.42 -6.50
N LEU A 121 -6.79 13.73 -6.72
CA LEU A 121 -8.11 14.33 -6.92
C LEU A 121 -8.79 13.77 -8.17
N LEU A 122 -8.09 13.66 -9.30
CA LEU A 122 -8.68 13.19 -10.56
C LEU A 122 -9.11 11.72 -10.47
N ILE A 123 -8.27 10.86 -9.90
CA ILE A 123 -8.62 9.44 -9.70
C ILE A 123 -9.85 9.32 -8.80
N GLY A 124 -9.90 10.08 -7.71
CA GLY A 124 -11.06 10.09 -6.82
C GLY A 124 -12.31 10.65 -7.48
N ALA A 125 -12.20 11.75 -8.24
CA ALA A 125 -13.31 12.34 -8.98
C ALA A 125 -13.92 11.34 -9.99
N LEU A 126 -13.07 10.60 -10.72
CA LEU A 126 -13.51 9.54 -11.64
C LEU A 126 -14.20 8.39 -10.90
N SER A 127 -13.65 7.96 -9.77
CA SER A 127 -14.25 6.90 -8.94
C SER A 127 -15.61 7.31 -8.39
N CYS A 128 -15.71 8.49 -7.76
CA CYS A 128 -16.96 9.03 -7.24
C CYS A 128 -18.00 9.24 -8.34
N GLY A 129 -17.59 9.79 -9.49
CA GLY A 129 -18.46 9.98 -10.65
C GLY A 129 -19.02 8.66 -11.17
N THR A 130 -18.17 7.63 -11.27
CA THR A 130 -18.58 6.27 -11.68
C THR A 130 -19.58 5.69 -10.68
N GLY A 131 -19.31 5.78 -9.38
CA GLY A 131 -20.24 5.32 -8.34
C GLY A 131 -21.59 6.01 -8.39
N PHE A 132 -21.61 7.33 -8.60
CA PHE A 132 -22.85 8.09 -8.75
C PHE A 132 -23.65 7.67 -9.99
N LEU A 133 -22.99 7.48 -11.13
CA LEU A 133 -23.64 7.03 -12.36
C LEU A 133 -24.22 5.63 -12.21
N LEU A 134 -23.48 4.69 -11.59
CA LEU A 134 -23.97 3.35 -11.31
C LEU A 134 -25.16 3.37 -10.35
N GLY A 135 -25.11 4.19 -9.29
CA GLY A 135 -26.24 4.37 -8.38
C GLY A 135 -27.48 4.92 -9.07
N LYS A 136 -27.31 5.92 -9.95
CA LYS A 136 -28.41 6.49 -10.74
C LYS A 136 -28.99 5.47 -11.74
N LEU A 137 -28.12 4.67 -12.37
CA LEU A 137 -28.54 3.62 -13.29
C LEU A 137 -29.32 2.53 -12.54
N ALA A 138 -28.80 2.05 -11.41
CA ALA A 138 -29.50 1.07 -10.57
C ALA A 138 -30.86 1.60 -10.11
N ALA A 139 -30.93 2.86 -9.66
CA ALA A 139 -32.18 3.49 -9.24
C ALA A 139 -33.20 3.67 -10.39
N SER A 140 -32.79 3.55 -11.65
CA SER A 140 -33.74 3.58 -12.78
C SER A 140 -34.36 2.21 -13.09
N PHE A 141 -33.81 1.12 -12.55
CA PHE A 141 -34.31 -0.25 -12.71
C PHE A 141 -35.26 -0.69 -11.59
N PHE A 142 -35.33 0.05 -10.48
CA PHE A 142 -36.23 -0.18 -9.35
C PHE A 142 -37.26 0.95 -9.26
#